data_AF-H5SSX7-F1
#
_entry.id   AF-H5SSX7-F1
#
_cell.length_a   1.000
_cell.length_b   1.000
_cell.length_c   1.000
_cell.angle_alpha   90.00
_cell.angle_beta   90.00
_cell.angle_gamma   90.00
#
_symmetry.space_group_name_H-M   'P 1'
#
loop_
_entity.id
_entity.type
_entity.pdbx_description
1 polymer ?
#
loop_
_entity_poly.entity_id
_entity_poly.type
_entity_poly.pdbx_seq_one_letter_code
_entity_poly.pdbx_strand_id
1 'polypeptide(L)'
;MPKRTQSHEILCPAPILTVLVIHDDGRFMAKCPELDLVTEMDTPQQALYAIVEMIREYAEDYRARESVFAASSNRAHHKPYVDRILACRDEWELWELIEVRHGRLHLPPGTKRTAKARL
;
A
#
# COMPACT_ATOMS: atom_id res chain seq x y z
N MET A 1 43.85 2.15 26.29
CA MET A 1 42.47 2.68 26.27
C MET A 1 41.70 1.94 25.19
N PRO A 2 40.77 1.03 25.51
CA PRO A 2 39.98 0.35 24.48
C PRO A 2 38.99 1.35 23.85
N LYS A 3 39.01 1.47 22.52
CA LYS A 3 38.03 2.26 21.77
C LYS A 3 36.68 1.53 21.87
N ARG A 4 35.68 2.17 22.50
CA ARG A 4 34.30 1.70 22.46
C ARG A 4 33.82 1.77 21.01
N THR A 5 33.58 0.62 20.40
CA THR A 5 32.83 0.55 19.14
C THR A 5 31.39 0.91 19.45
N GLN A 6 30.95 2.08 19.00
CA GLN A 6 29.57 2.52 19.16
C GLN A 6 28.73 1.75 18.14
N SER A 7 27.98 0.75 18.60
CA SER A 7 26.98 0.05 17.79
C SER A 7 25.85 1.04 17.49
N HIS A 8 25.68 1.36 16.21
CA HIS A 8 24.53 2.14 15.75
C HIS A 8 23.41 1.13 15.45
N GLU A 9 22.35 1.15 16.26
CA GLU A 9 21.13 0.37 15.98
C GLU A 9 20.25 1.19 15.04
N ILE A 10 19.88 0.60 13.90
CA ILE A 10 18.91 1.17 12.97
C ILE A 10 17.53 0.80 13.50
N LEU A 11 16.78 1.78 13.97
CA LEU A 11 15.43 1.59 14.48
C LEU A 11 14.43 1.89 13.35
N CYS A 12 14.04 0.87 12.59
CA CYS A 12 12.97 0.97 11.61
C CYS A 12 11.64 0.61 12.29
N PRO A 13 10.58 1.43 12.19
CA PRO A 13 9.25 1.02 12.61
C PRO A 13 8.79 -0.19 11.79
N ALA A 14 7.97 -1.06 12.39
CA ALA A 14 7.39 -2.18 11.66
C ALA A 14 6.37 -1.64 10.63
N PRO A 15 6.41 -2.11 9.36
CA PRO A 15 5.45 -1.70 8.37
C PRO A 15 4.04 -2.16 8.77
N ILE A 16 3.04 -1.32 8.46
CA ILE A 16 1.62 -1.57 8.77
C ILE A 16 0.78 -1.78 7.50
N LEU A 17 1.32 -1.48 6.32
CA LEU A 17 0.69 -1.68 5.02
C LEU A 17 1.50 -2.68 4.21
N THR A 18 0.81 -3.52 3.44
CA THR A 18 1.44 -4.42 2.47
C THR A 18 1.11 -3.95 1.06
N VAL A 19 2.12 -3.69 0.24
CA VAL A 19 1.94 -3.49 -1.20
C VAL A 19 2.34 -4.77 -1.95
N LEU A 20 1.35 -5.41 -2.57
CA LEU A 20 1.54 -6.59 -3.41
C LEU A 20 1.67 -6.15 -4.88
N VAL A 21 2.86 -6.29 -5.46
CA VAL A 21 3.11 -6.06 -6.90
C VAL A 21 3.02 -7.41 -7.63
N ILE A 22 2.01 -7.56 -8.47
CA ILE A 22 1.67 -8.81 -9.16
C ILE A 22 1.86 -8.60 -10.65
N HIS A 23 2.70 -9.44 -11.27
CA HIS A 23 2.82 -9.50 -12.72
C HIS A 23 1.73 -10.37 -13.33
N ASP A 24 1.07 -9.84 -14.37
CA ASP A 24 -0.04 -10.49 -15.08
C ASP A 24 -0.06 -10.08 -16.57
N ASP A 25 0.22 -11.02 -17.48
CA ASP A 25 0.21 -10.83 -18.94
C ASP A 25 0.85 -9.52 -19.45
N GLY A 26 2.03 -9.17 -18.93
CA GLY A 26 2.78 -7.98 -19.34
C GLY A 26 2.34 -6.69 -18.67
N ARG A 27 1.37 -6.74 -17.74
CA ARG A 27 0.99 -5.65 -16.84
C ARG A 27 1.38 -5.94 -15.41
N PHE A 28 1.46 -4.89 -14.61
CA PHE A 28 1.79 -4.96 -13.19
C PHE A 28 0.67 -4.33 -12.38
N MET A 29 0.07 -5.13 -11.52
CA MET A 29 -0.97 -4.71 -10.60
C MET A 29 -0.36 -4.50 -9.22
N ALA A 30 -0.56 -3.33 -8.61
CA ALA A 30 -0.17 -3.10 -7.23
C ALA A 30 -1.42 -3.03 -6.35
N LYS A 31 -1.44 -3.78 -5.25
CA LYS A 31 -2.57 -3.83 -4.32
C LYS A 31 -2.12 -3.49 -2.90
N CYS A 32 -2.93 -2.71 -2.18
CA CYS A 32 -2.84 -2.56 -0.74
C CYS A 32 -4.11 -3.13 -0.09
N PRO A 33 -4.07 -4.40 0.38
CA PRO A 33 -5.23 -5.09 0.94
C PRO A 33 -5.82 -4.38 2.16
N GLU A 34 -4.98 -3.77 3.01
CA GLU A 34 -5.41 -3.10 4.24
C GLU A 34 -6.32 -1.88 3.98
N LEU A 35 -6.23 -1.29 2.78
CA LEU A 35 -7.03 -0.14 2.37
C LEU A 35 -7.99 -0.45 1.20
N ASP A 36 -8.04 -1.69 0.74
CA ASP A 36 -8.80 -2.12 -0.45
C ASP A 36 -8.48 -1.29 -1.70
N LEU A 37 -7.18 -1.02 -1.92
CA LEU A 37 -6.68 -0.20 -3.02
C LEU A 37 -5.98 -1.06 -4.08
N VAL A 38 -6.16 -0.70 -5.35
CA VAL A 38 -5.52 -1.36 -6.49
C VAL A 38 -5.20 -0.39 -7.63
N THR A 39 -4.01 -0.51 -8.21
CA THR A 39 -3.60 0.16 -9.45
C THR A 39 -3.05 -0.85 -10.45
N GLU A 40 -3.05 -0.48 -11.74
CA GLU A 40 -2.48 -1.27 -12.82
C GLU A 40 -1.63 -0.36 -13.71
N MET A 41 -0.39 -0.76 -13.98
CA MET A 41 0.57 -0.01 -14.80
C MET A 41 1.40 -0.95 -15.68
N ASP A 42 2.16 -0.36 -16.60
CA ASP A 42 2.98 -1.10 -17.58
C ASP A 42 4.30 -1.64 -16.97
N THR A 43 4.76 -1.07 -15.86
CA THR A 43 5.99 -1.49 -15.17
C THR A 43 5.78 -1.65 -13.67
N PRO A 44 6.58 -2.50 -12.98
CA PRO A 44 6.41 -2.71 -11.54
C PRO A 44 6.69 -1.44 -10.74
N GLN A 45 7.64 -0.61 -11.18
CA GLN A 45 7.96 0.67 -10.54
C GLN A 45 6.79 1.65 -10.67
N GLN A 46 6.21 1.79 -11.86
CA GLN A 46 5.03 2.65 -12.04
C GLN A 46 3.86 2.17 -11.18
N ALA A 47 3.60 0.86 -11.14
CA ALA A 47 2.53 0.30 -10.33
C ALA A 47 2.74 0.63 -8.84
N LEU A 48 3.97 0.45 -8.35
CA LEU A 48 4.36 0.75 -6.99
C LEU A 48 4.23 2.25 -6.65
N TYR A 49 4.74 3.16 -7.48
CA TYR A 49 4.60 4.60 -7.23
C TYR A 49 3.13 5.04 -7.29
N ALA A 50 2.37 4.50 -8.24
CA ALA A 50 0.95 4.83 -8.39
C ALA A 50 0.11 4.39 -7.18
N ILE A 51 0.37 3.20 -6.62
CA ILE A 51 -0.36 2.76 -5.42
C ILE A 51 0.01 3.59 -4.19
N VAL A 52 1.28 4.01 -4.05
CA VAL A 52 1.73 4.87 -2.94
C VAL A 52 1.07 6.25 -3.02
N GLU A 53 1.01 6.84 -4.22
CA GLU A 53 0.29 8.10 -4.43
C GLU A 53 -1.20 7.94 -4.11
N MET A 54 -1.83 6.86 -4.59
CA MET A 54 -3.24 6.59 -4.32
C MET A 54 -3.53 6.33 -2.82
N ILE A 55 -2.59 5.75 -2.06
CA ILE A 55 -2.69 5.61 -0.59
C ILE A 55 -2.74 6.99 0.07
N ARG A 56 -1.88 7.93 -0.37
CA ARG A 56 -1.85 9.30 0.13
C ARG A 56 -3.16 10.03 -0.18
N GLU A 57 -3.58 10.01 -1.44
CA GLU A 57 -4.84 10.62 -1.88
C GLU A 57 -6.03 10.03 -1.12
N TYR A 58 -6.07 8.71 -0.94
CA TYR A 58 -7.12 8.04 -0.17
C TYR A 58 -7.19 8.51 1.28
N ALA A 59 -6.04 8.65 1.95
CA ALA A 59 -6.00 9.10 3.34
C ALA A 59 -6.52 10.53 3.50
N GLU A 60 -6.17 11.42 2.56
CA GLU A 60 -6.68 12.80 2.52
C GLU A 60 -8.18 12.85 2.24
N ASP A 61 -8.66 12.07 1.28
CA ASP A 61 -10.07 11.90 0.97
C ASP A 61 -10.87 11.34 2.14
N TYR A 62 -10.27 10.39 2.88
CA TYR A 62 -10.85 9.81 4.08
C TYR A 62 -11.02 10.88 5.15
N ARG A 63 -9.98 11.69 5.42
CA ARG A 63 -10.04 12.79 6.39
C ARG A 63 -11.11 13.81 6.01
N ALA A 64 -11.19 14.20 4.74
CA ALA A 64 -12.15 15.19 4.27
C ALA A 64 -13.62 14.73 4.44
N ARG A 65 -13.87 13.41 4.46
CA ARG A 65 -15.20 12.81 4.55
C ARG A 65 -15.29 11.77 5.67
N GLU A 66 -14.59 12.01 6.77
CA GLU A 66 -14.38 11.00 7.82
C GLU A 66 -15.71 10.46 8.37
N SER A 67 -16.70 11.34 8.58
CA SER A 67 -18.02 10.92 9.09
C SER A 67 -18.72 9.91 8.18
N VAL A 68 -18.53 9.99 6.86
CA VAL A 68 -19.11 9.08 5.88
C VAL A 68 -18.36 7.75 5.88
N PHE A 69 -17.03 7.80 5.86
CA PHE A 69 -16.22 6.58 5.77
C PHE A 69 -16.17 5.80 7.09
N ALA A 70 -16.11 6.49 8.23
CA ALA A 70 -16.14 5.88 9.55
C ALA A 70 -17.48 5.20 9.87
N ALA A 71 -18.57 5.62 9.23
CA ALA A 71 -19.88 4.97 9.35
C ALA A 71 -20.05 3.76 8.41
N SER A 72 -19.12 3.55 7.46
CA SER A 72 -19.24 2.48 6.46
C SER A 72 -18.67 1.16 6.95
N SER A 73 -19.44 0.08 6.85
CA SER A 73 -19.03 -1.27 7.29
C SER A 73 -17.74 -1.76 6.62
N ASN A 74 -17.49 -1.39 5.36
CA ASN A 74 -16.31 -1.78 4.60
C ASN A 74 -15.11 -0.83 4.76
N ARG A 75 -15.24 0.33 5.41
CA ARG A 75 -14.15 1.34 5.46
C ARG A 75 -13.87 1.89 6.85
N ALA A 76 -14.77 1.70 7.81
CA ALA A 76 -14.59 2.15 9.18
C ALA A 76 -13.29 1.62 9.80
N HIS A 77 -12.89 0.41 9.43
CA HIS A 77 -11.66 -0.23 9.90
C HIS A 77 -10.37 0.32 9.25
N HIS A 78 -10.47 1.19 8.25
CA HIS A 78 -9.29 1.81 7.61
C HIS A 78 -8.72 2.96 8.46
N LYS A 79 -9.50 3.52 9.40
CA LYS A 79 -9.13 4.71 10.18
C LYS A 79 -7.75 4.62 10.86
N PRO A 80 -7.38 3.51 11.54
CA PRO A 80 -6.06 3.42 12.17
C PRO A 80 -4.88 3.54 11.19
N TYR A 81 -5.04 3.03 9.96
CA TYR A 81 -4.03 3.16 8.90
C TYR A 81 -3.99 4.60 8.37
N VAL A 82 -5.16 5.19 8.11
CA VAL A 82 -5.30 6.58 7.65
C VAL A 82 -4.67 7.55 8.64
N ASP A 83 -4.94 7.41 9.93
CA ASP A 83 -4.37 8.27 10.97
C ASP A 83 -2.82 8.19 10.99
N ARG A 84 -2.25 7.00 10.73
CA ARG A 84 -0.80 6.80 10.63
C ARG A 84 -0.19 7.42 9.37
N ILE A 85 -0.87 7.29 8.23
CA ILE A 85 -0.46 7.90 6.95
C ILE A 85 -0.46 9.42 7.06
N LEU A 86 -1.52 10.00 7.63
CA LEU A 86 -1.65 11.45 7.81
C LEU A 86 -0.67 12.04 8.83
N ALA A 87 -0.11 11.20 9.70
CA ALA A 87 0.93 11.60 10.65
C ALA A 87 2.34 11.63 10.02
N CYS A 88 2.54 11.05 8.84
CA CYS A 88 3.80 11.10 8.12
C CYS A 88 4.13 12.55 7.71
N ARG A 89 5.37 12.96 7.96
CA ARG A 89 5.86 14.33 7.68
C ARG A 89 6.39 14.50 6.26
N ASP A 90 6.83 13.39 5.67
CA ASP A 90 7.37 13.34 4.32
C ASP A 90 7.07 11.98 3.67
N GLU A 91 7.48 11.85 2.41
CA GLU A 91 7.30 10.63 1.65
C GLU A 91 8.10 9.45 2.25
N TRP A 92 9.25 9.73 2.88
CA TRP A 92 10.10 8.69 3.45
C TRP A 92 9.40 7.97 4.61
N GLU A 93 8.77 8.72 5.50
CA GLU A 93 7.97 8.14 6.59
C GLU A 93 6.79 7.31 6.07
N LEU A 94 6.20 7.68 4.93
CA LEU A 94 5.16 6.85 4.30
C LEU A 94 5.74 5.54 3.77
N TRP A 95 6.91 5.58 3.13
CA TRP A 95 7.62 4.38 2.67
C TRP A 95 7.96 3.44 3.82
N GLU A 96 8.31 3.96 5.00
CA GLU A 96 8.58 3.15 6.20
C GLU A 96 7.34 2.40 6.72
N LEU A 97 6.12 2.86 6.40
CA LEU A 97 4.89 2.15 6.75
C LEU A 97 4.60 0.96 5.81
N ILE A 98 5.31 0.82 4.69
CA ILE A 98 4.96 -0.09 3.60
C ILE A 98 5.97 -1.24 3.48
N GLU A 99 5.47 -2.47 3.54
CA GLU A 99 6.20 -3.65 3.10
C GLU A 99 5.85 -3.97 1.63
N VAL A 100 6.83 -3.98 0.74
CA VAL A 100 6.62 -4.36 -0.67
C VAL A 100 6.87 -5.85 -0.87
N ARG A 101 5.89 -6.57 -1.38
CA ARG A 101 6.00 -7.98 -1.76
C ARG A 101 5.69 -8.17 -3.24
N HIS A 102 6.40 -9.09 -3.87
CA HIS A 102 6.25 -9.39 -5.28
C HIS A 102 5.63 -10.77 -5.48
N GLY A 103 4.73 -10.87 -6.46
CA GLY A 103 4.05 -12.11 -6.81
C GLY A 103 3.80 -12.26 -8.30
N ARG A 104 3.33 -13.44 -8.70
CA ARG A 104 2.87 -13.72 -10.06
C ARG A 104 1.49 -14.32 -9.99
N LEU A 105 0.58 -13.83 -10.83
CA LEU A 105 -0.74 -14.43 -10.92
C LEU A 105 -0.63 -15.79 -11.62
N HIS A 106 -1.04 -16.85 -10.94
CA HIS A 106 -1.21 -18.17 -11.55
C HIS A 106 -2.70 -18.49 -11.59
N LEU A 107 -3.28 -18.49 -12.79
CA LEU A 107 -4.66 -18.92 -13.00
C LEU A 107 -4.66 -20.43 -13.33
N PRO A 108 -5.42 -21.26 -12.60
CA PRO A 108 -5.61 -22.65 -12.98
C PRO A 108 -6.17 -22.77 -14.40
N PRO A 109 -5.81 -23.83 -15.14
CA PRO A 109 -6.37 -24.10 -16.47
C PRO A 109 -7.91 -24.08 -16.45
N GLY A 110 -8.52 -23.37 -17.40
CA GLY A 110 -9.98 -23.24 -17.51
C GLY A 110 -10.59 -22.05 -16.77
N THR A 111 -9.80 -21.29 -16.00
CA THR A 111 -10.26 -20.04 -15.37
C THR A 111 -10.42 -18.96 -16.43
N LYS A 112 -11.67 -18.49 -16.68
CA LYS A 112 -11.90 -17.32 -17.54
C LYS A 112 -11.53 -16.05 -16.78
N ARG A 113 -10.64 -15.23 -17.34
CA ARG A 113 -10.40 -13.85 -16.85
C ARG A 113 -11.73 -13.10 -16.93
N THR A 114 -12.33 -12.79 -15.79
CA THR A 114 -13.48 -11.90 -15.76
C THR A 114 -12.95 -10.48 -15.72
N ALA A 115 -13.01 -9.78 -16.85
CA ALA A 115 -12.79 -8.34 -16.87
C ALA A 115 -13.94 -7.68 -16.11
N LYS A 116 -13.75 -7.42 -14.81
CA LYS A 116 -14.61 -6.50 -14.05
C LYS A 116 -13.79 -5.29 -13.66
N ALA A 117 -13.66 -4.38 -14.62
CA ALA A 117 -13.57 -2.97 -14.30
C ALA A 117 -14.99 -2.48 -14.01
N ARG A 118 -15.24 -1.95 -12.82
CA ARG A 118 -16.16 -0.82 -12.61
C ARG A 118 -16.02 -0.30 -11.18
N LEU A 119 -15.53 0.95 -11.16
CA LEU A 119 -15.74 2.05 -10.21
C LEU A 119 -16.86 1.83 -9.18
#